data_AF-A0AAV3WE30-F1
#
_entry.id   AF-A0AAV3WE30-F1
#
_cell.length_a   1.000
_cell.length_b   1.000
_cell.length_c   1.000
_cell.angle_alpha   90.00
_cell.angle_beta   90.00
_cell.angle_gamma   90.00
#
_symmetry.space_group_name_H-M   'P 1'
#
loop_
_entity.id
_entity.type
_entity.pdbx_description
1 polymer ?
#
loop_
_entity_poly.entity_id
_entity_poly.type
_entity_poly.pdbx_seq_one_letter_code
_entity_poly.pdbx_strand_id
1 'polypeptide(L)' 'MTIILLIRKTSHIGKEQEDAERDAMLNEAGYIVLRFTEIPSIRQLHKHIGITPAMRA' A
#
# COMPACT_ATOMS: atom_id res chain seq x y z
N MET A 1 -5.47 -8.43 10.72
CA MET A 1 -5.40 -7.25 9.85
C MET A 1 -4.30 -7.50 8.83
N THR A 2 -4.65 -7.61 7.54
CA THR A 2 -3.69 -7.92 6.47
C THR A 2 -3.58 -6.71 5.55
N ILE A 3 -2.34 -6.28 5.29
CA ILE A 3 -2.03 -5.07 4.52
C ILE A 3 -1.30 -5.49 3.26
N ILE A 4 -1.75 -4.99 2.11
CA ILE A 4 -1.14 -5.25 0.82
C ILE A 4 -0.47 -3.96 0.33
N LEU A 5 0.84 -4.05 0.05
CA LEU A 5 1.61 -2.95 -0.51
C LEU A 5 1.75 -3.10 -2.01
N LEU A 6 1.34 -2.07 -2.75
CA LEU A 6 1.50 -1.98 -4.19
C LEU A 6 2.48 -0.87 -4.53
N ILE A 7 3.58 -1.25 -5.18
CA ILE A 7 4.63 -0.32 -5.63
C ILE A 7 4.47 -0.09 -7.13
N ARG A 8 4.06 1.11 -7.52
CA ARG A 8 3.88 1.50 -8.93
C ARG A 8 5.24 1.81 -9.54
N LYS A 9 5.68 0.99 -10.50
CA LYS A 9 6.81 1.34 -11.38
C LYS A 9 6.32 2.22 -12.55
N THR A 10 7.21 3.05 -13.10
CA THR A 10 6.94 3.90 -14.27
C THR A 10 6.44 3.13 -15.50
N SER A 11 6.64 1.82 -15.55
CA SER A 11 6.13 0.91 -16.58
C SER A 11 4.62 0.65 -16.56
N HIS A 12 3.86 1.23 -15.62
CA HIS A 12 2.39 1.09 -15.54
C HIS A 12 1.60 2.13 -16.37
N ILE A 13 2.28 2.98 -17.15
CA ILE A 13 1.61 3.94 -18.04
C ILE A 13 0.71 3.15 -19.01
N GLY A 14 -0.60 3.41 -18.97
CA GLY A 14 -1.62 2.74 -19.79
C GLY A 14 -2.32 1.54 -19.12
N LYS A 15 -1.97 1.16 -17.89
CA LYS A 15 -2.57 0.03 -17.14
C LYS A 15 -3.50 0.47 -16.00
N GLU A 16 -4.11 1.64 -16.13
CA GLU A 16 -4.94 2.24 -15.08
C GLU A 16 -6.20 1.42 -14.79
N GLN A 17 -6.75 0.76 -15.82
CA GLN A 17 -7.91 -0.12 -15.69
C GLN A 17 -7.58 -1.38 -14.88
N GLU A 18 -6.47 -2.07 -15.22
CA GLU A 18 -5.97 -3.23 -14.47
C GLU A 18 -5.65 -2.87 -13.00
N ASP A 19 -5.13 -1.66 -12.79
CA ASP A 19 -4.88 -1.12 -11.45
C ASP A 19 -6.18 -0.93 -10.66
N ALA A 20 -7.23 -0.45 -11.30
CA ALA A 20 -8.53 -0.21 -10.67
C ALA A 20 -9.26 -1.52 -10.33
N GLU A 21 -9.26 -2.49 -11.26
CA GLU A 21 -9.87 -3.80 -11.05
C GLU A 21 -9.20 -4.56 -9.90
N ARG A 22 -7.87 -4.52 -9.84
CA ARG A 22 -7.11 -5.13 -8.74
C ARG A 22 -7.43 -4.49 -7.40
N ASP A 23 -7.55 -3.16 -7.35
CA ASP A 23 -7.93 -2.46 -6.12
C ASP A 23 -9.35 -2.83 -5.70
N ALA A 24 -10.29 -2.90 -6.63
CA ALA A 24 -11.66 -3.32 -6.33
C ALA A 24 -11.68 -4.71 -5.69
N MET A 25 -10.98 -5.68 -6.29
CA MET A 25 -10.89 -7.04 -5.77
C MET A 25 -10.26 -7.10 -4.37
N LEU A 26 -9.18 -6.32 -4.12
CA LEU A 26 -8.52 -6.29 -2.82
C LEU A 26 -9.38 -5.63 -1.74
N ASN A 27 -10.10 -4.56 -2.09
CA ASN A 27 -11.02 -3.89 -1.18
C ASN A 27 -12.22 -4.78 -0.84
N GLU A 28 -12.81 -5.48 -1.83
CA GLU A 28 -13.90 -6.43 -1.62
C GLU A 28 -13.50 -7.57 -0.69
N ALA A 29 -12.24 -8.04 -0.78
CA ALA A 29 -11.69 -9.04 0.13
C ALA A 29 -11.34 -8.51 1.54
N GLY A 30 -11.52 -7.21 1.79
CA GLY A 30 -11.30 -6.58 3.10
C GLY A 30 -9.83 -6.26 3.42
N TYR A 31 -8.95 -6.19 2.41
CA TYR A 31 -7.56 -5.77 2.60
C TYR A 31 -7.43 -4.25 2.67
N ILE A 32 -6.47 -3.78 3.47
CA ILE A 32 -6.01 -2.39 3.40
C ILE A 32 -4.93 -2.31 2.32
N VAL A 33 -5.21 -1.56 1.25
CA VAL A 33 -4.29 -1.37 0.12
C VAL A 33 -3.53 -0.06 0.30
N LEU A 34 -2.20 -0.14 0.35
CA LEU A 34 -1.32 1.03 0.39
C LEU A 34 -0.53 1.13 -0.92
N ARG A 35 -0.67 2.26 -1.63
CA ARG A 35 0.01 2.53 -2.90
C ARG A 35 1.20 3.46 -2.71
N PHE A 36 2.36 3.05 -3.23
CA PHE A 36 3.58 3.86 -3.25
C PHE A 36 4.17 3.93 -4.65
N THR A 37 4.84 5.02 -4.99
CA THR A 37 5.58 5.19 -6.25
C THR A 37 7.00 4.63 -6.18
N GLU A 38 7.46 4.30 -4.98
CA GLU A 38 8.79 3.79 -4.66
C GLU A 38 8.73 2.93 -3.40
N ILE A 39 9.82 2.25 -3.04
CA ILE A 39 9.86 1.44 -1.82
C ILE A 39 9.78 2.38 -0.60
N PRO A 40 8.73 2.30 0.24
CA PRO A 40 8.60 3.19 1.38
C PRO A 40 9.62 2.86 2.47
N SER A 41 10.05 3.88 3.20
CA SER A 41 10.82 3.72 4.43
C SER A 41 9.94 3.22 5.59
N ILE A 42 10.58 2.65 6.61
CA ILE A 42 9.92 2.18 7.84
C ILE A 42 9.09 3.30 8.50
N ARG A 43 9.58 4.55 8.47
CA ARG A 43 8.85 5.71 9.02
C ARG A 43 7.56 6.00 8.27
N GLN A 44 7.57 5.88 6.94
CA GLN A 44 6.37 6.08 6.10
C GLN A 44 5.34 4.97 6.36
N LEU A 45 5.80 3.72 6.54
CA LEU A 45 4.93 2.61 6.93
C LEU A 45 4.28 2.85 8.30
N HIS A 46 5.05 3.23 9.31
CA HIS A 46 4.52 3.53 10.65
C HIS A 46 3.44 4.61 10.65
N LYS A 47 3.63 5.69 9.87
CA LYS A 47 2.62 6.75 9.73
C LYS A 47 1.31 6.23 9.11
N HIS A 48 1.41 5.35 8.11
CA HIS A 48 0.22 4.81 7.43
C HIS A 48 -0.50 3.73 8.23
N ILE A 49 0.23 2.89 8.95
CA ILE A 49 -0.33 1.76 9.68
C ILE A 49 -0.73 2.18 11.11
N GLY A 50 -0.40 3.40 11.54
CA GLY A 50 -0.66 3.88 12.90
C GLY A 50 0.15 3.13 13.96
N ILE A 51 1.18 2.37 13.55
CA ILE A 51 2.12 1.72 14.45
C ILE A 51 3.14 2.77 14.83
N THR A 52 2.84 3.55 15.87
CA THR A 52 3.87 4.33 16.54
C THR A 52 4.87 3.33 17.11
N PRO A 53 6.18 3.43 16.82
CA PRO A 53 7.16 2.61 17.51
C PRO A 53 7.00 2.94 18.99
N ALA A 54 6.52 1.97 19.77
CA ALA A 54 6.49 2.11 21.21
C ALA A 54 7.92 2.47 21.62
N MET A 55 8.07 3.68 22.17
CA MET A 55 9.32 4.14 22.77
C MET A 55 9.68 3.08 23.81
N ARG A 56 10.59 2.16 23.46
CA ARG A 56 11.18 1.24 24.42
C ARG A 56 12.14 2.09 25.24
N ALA A 57 11.67 2.47 26.43
CA ALA A 57 12.46 3.03 27.50
C ALA A 57 13.54 2.04 27.93
#